data_AF-A0A1V3WZA7-F1
#
_entry.id   AF-A0A1V3WZA7-F1
#
_cell.length_a   1.000
_cell.length_b   1.000
_cell.length_c   1.000
_cell.angle_alpha   90.00
_cell.angle_beta   90.00
_cell.angle_gamma   90.00
#
_symmetry.space_group_name_H-M   'P 1'
#
loop_
_entity.id
_entity.type
_entity.pdbx_description
1 polymer ?
#
loop_
_entity_poly.entity_id
_entity_poly.type
_entity_poly.pdbx_seq_one_letter_code
_entity_poly.pdbx_strand_id
1 'polypeptide(L)'
;MTSGDAYKFVSRGDLAALPDLSHGAQRAGPVRDRRPVYVDLLPPCNAGCPAGENIQAWLADARAERHEQAWRQLVADNPFAAIHGRVCYHPCESVCNRAYLDAAVAIHAVERFLGDTARDRGWRFEPAPHPTGKRVLVVGAGPSGLSAAYHLARLGHHVEVRDAGAEPGGMMRYGIPNYRLPRDVLDAEIERIAALGVQLTTGHRVDDLAAERAAGNFDAAFVAVGAHLAKRVDIPSHDAGRMIDAVSLLRAVAAGEKPDLGRHVAVYGGGDTAMDAARVARRLGAEDTVIIYRRSAAQMPAHEHEIHEAEREGVRINWLRTITAFDHTELQVELMELDESGRPRPTGRFEALTADTVIMALGQETESAFMRSLPGVEFDRDGSVRVSPTLMTGCSGVFAGGDMVPCERTVTVGVGHGKKAAHSIDAWLRGASEAPPRSIRWPSSASYTCGISATRPDANSPNSLPDNASPGSTRLSAACRTGPRRSRPAGVCRAATASSATAALAPARRTR
;
A
#
# COMPACT_ATOMS: atom_id res chain seq x y z
N MET A 1 46.44 -37.03 -73.64
CA MET A 1 45.16 -36.37 -73.99
C MET A 1 44.03 -37.29 -73.56
N THR A 2 43.16 -36.81 -72.66
CA THR A 2 41.72 -37.13 -72.48
C THR A 2 41.26 -38.55 -72.81
N SER A 3 40.58 -39.33 -71.97
CA SER A 3 39.39 -39.08 -71.15
C SER A 3 39.03 -40.48 -70.59
N GLY A 4 38.87 -40.69 -69.30
CA GLY A 4 37.56 -40.55 -68.65
C GLY A 4 37.09 -41.89 -68.10
N ASP A 5 37.59 -42.26 -66.93
CA ASP A 5 36.98 -43.30 -66.10
C ASP A 5 36.23 -42.64 -64.94
N ALA A 6 34.91 -42.72 -65.02
CA ALA A 6 33.98 -42.22 -64.03
C ALA A 6 34.08 -43.07 -62.75
N TYR A 7 34.81 -42.58 -61.75
CA TYR A 7 34.63 -43.05 -60.38
C TYR A 7 33.27 -42.54 -59.87
N LYS A 8 32.29 -43.44 -59.86
CA LYS A 8 31.01 -43.25 -59.16
C LYS A 8 31.30 -42.98 -57.68
N PHE A 9 31.10 -41.74 -57.24
CA PHE A 9 30.92 -41.44 -55.82
C PHE A 9 29.61 -42.11 -55.38
N VAL A 10 29.73 -43.31 -54.81
CA VAL A 10 28.66 -43.86 -53.97
C VAL A 10 28.54 -42.92 -52.78
N SER A 11 27.40 -42.23 -52.65
CA SER A 11 27.06 -41.51 -51.44
C SER A 11 27.08 -42.52 -50.29
N ARG A 12 28.17 -42.54 -49.52
CA ARG A 12 28.16 -43.18 -48.21
C ARG A 12 27.14 -42.37 -47.41
N GLY A 13 25.93 -42.92 -47.31
CA GLY A 13 24.92 -42.41 -46.41
C GLY A 13 25.57 -42.17 -45.05
N ASP A 14 25.31 -40.99 -44.50
CA ASP A 14 25.73 -40.62 -43.16
C ASP A 14 25.47 -41.81 -42.21
N LEU A 15 26.54 -42.32 -41.59
CA LEU A 15 26.47 -43.48 -40.67
C LEU A 15 25.75 -43.12 -39.37
N ALA A 16 25.41 -41.85 -39.15
CA ALA A 16 24.56 -41.41 -38.06
C ALA A 16 23.12 -41.23 -38.56
N ALA A 17 22.30 -42.27 -38.44
CA ALA A 17 20.85 -42.07 -38.48
C ALA A 17 20.44 -41.06 -37.40
N LEU A 18 19.70 -40.01 -37.77
CA LEU A 18 19.12 -39.09 -36.78
C LEU A 18 18.27 -39.90 -35.78
N PRO A 19 18.45 -39.70 -34.47
CA PRO A 19 17.70 -40.46 -33.49
C PRO A 19 16.20 -40.21 -33.66
N ASP A 20 15.46 -41.30 -33.84
CA ASP A 20 14.00 -41.28 -33.89
C ASP A 20 13.45 -40.96 -32.49
N LEU A 21 12.95 -39.73 -32.32
CA LEU A 21 12.34 -39.25 -31.09
C LEU A 21 10.86 -39.65 -30.96
N SER A 22 10.29 -40.34 -31.96
CA SER A 22 8.87 -40.71 -32.01
C SER A 22 8.57 -42.04 -31.30
N HIS A 23 9.58 -42.85 -31.00
CA HIS A 23 9.41 -44.14 -30.34
C HIS A 23 9.77 -44.06 -28.85
N GLY A 24 8.74 -44.15 -28.01
CA GLY A 24 8.76 -43.97 -26.55
C GLY A 24 9.51 -45.02 -25.72
N ALA A 25 10.67 -45.50 -26.16
CA ALA A 25 11.57 -46.30 -25.34
C ALA A 25 12.75 -45.44 -24.87
N GLN A 26 12.72 -45.01 -23.60
CA GLN A 26 13.83 -44.29 -22.98
C GLN A 26 15.09 -45.15 -22.96
N ARG A 27 16.01 -44.87 -23.87
CA ARG A 27 17.36 -45.45 -23.87
C ARG A 27 18.24 -44.59 -22.97
N ALA A 28 18.37 -45.01 -21.72
CA ALA A 28 19.38 -44.58 -20.73
C ALA A 28 19.70 -43.07 -20.72
N GLY A 29 18.82 -42.28 -20.12
CA GLY A 29 19.08 -40.88 -19.76
C GLY A 29 18.23 -40.49 -18.54
N PRO A 30 18.56 -39.40 -17.82
CA PRO A 30 17.74 -38.95 -16.70
C PRO A 30 16.30 -38.73 -17.17
N VAL A 31 15.37 -39.49 -16.57
CA VAL A 31 13.94 -39.33 -16.79
C VAL A 31 13.53 -38.00 -16.17
N ARG A 32 12.99 -37.09 -16.99
CA ARG A 32 12.46 -35.83 -16.51
C ARG A 32 11.19 -36.10 -15.69
N ASP A 33 11.31 -36.14 -14.37
CA ASP A 33 10.22 -36.28 -13.41
C ASP A 33 9.48 -34.96 -13.14
N ARG A 34 10.11 -33.83 -13.49
CA ARG A 34 9.59 -32.48 -13.29
C ARG A 34 9.60 -31.66 -14.57
N ARG A 35 8.43 -31.10 -14.91
CA ARG A 35 8.29 -30.10 -15.97
C ARG A 35 8.30 -28.70 -15.35
N PRO A 36 9.29 -27.84 -15.64
CA PRO A 36 9.22 -26.43 -15.28
C PRO A 36 8.04 -25.83 -16.01
N VAL A 37 7.18 -25.16 -15.25
CA VAL A 37 6.09 -24.34 -15.76
C VAL A 37 6.55 -22.91 -15.60
N TYR A 38 6.64 -22.18 -16.71
CA TYR A 38 6.84 -20.75 -16.65
C TYR A 38 5.57 -20.13 -16.07
N VAL A 39 5.73 -19.36 -15.00
CA VAL A 39 4.66 -18.61 -14.37
C VAL A 39 5.00 -17.15 -14.55
N ASP A 40 4.11 -16.42 -15.22
CA ASP A 40 4.22 -14.97 -15.30
C ASP A 40 3.75 -14.40 -13.97
N LEU A 41 4.71 -13.89 -13.19
CA LEU A 41 4.45 -13.18 -11.95
C LEU A 41 4.33 -11.69 -12.24
N LEU A 42 3.45 -11.03 -11.50
CA LEU A 42 3.35 -9.58 -11.56
C LEU A 42 4.67 -8.96 -11.04
N PRO A 43 5.26 -7.97 -11.73
CA PRO A 43 6.44 -7.27 -11.23
C PRO A 43 6.19 -6.76 -9.81
N PRO A 44 7.17 -6.81 -8.90
CA PRO A 44 6.94 -6.52 -7.50
C PRO A 44 6.49 -5.07 -7.29
N CYS A 45 6.98 -4.11 -8.07
CA CYS A 45 6.50 -2.72 -8.03
C CYS A 45 5.00 -2.63 -8.39
N ASN A 46 4.56 -3.29 -9.45
CA ASN A 46 3.15 -3.36 -9.83
C ASN A 46 2.31 -4.02 -8.72
N ALA A 47 2.80 -5.12 -8.15
CA ALA A 47 2.12 -5.84 -7.08
C ALA A 47 2.04 -5.04 -5.77
N GLY A 48 3.07 -4.24 -5.48
CA GLY A 48 3.15 -3.39 -4.31
C GLY A 48 2.42 -2.06 -4.44
N CYS A 49 1.86 -1.72 -5.60
CA CYS A 49 1.11 -0.48 -5.80
C CYS A 49 -0.38 -0.68 -5.45
N PRO A 50 -0.90 -0.03 -4.39
CA PRO A 50 -2.32 -0.16 -4.02
C PRO A 50 -3.31 0.36 -5.08
N ALA A 51 -2.90 1.31 -5.93
CA ALA A 51 -3.69 1.78 -7.06
C ALA A 51 -3.75 0.75 -8.21
N GLY A 52 -2.89 -0.26 -8.18
CA GLY A 52 -2.82 -1.33 -9.18
C GLY A 52 -2.23 -0.88 -10.50
N GLU A 53 -1.30 0.07 -10.48
CA GLU A 53 -0.65 0.62 -11.67
C GLU A 53 0.26 -0.39 -12.37
N ASN A 54 0.26 -0.34 -13.71
CA ASN A 54 1.25 -1.05 -14.51
C ASN A 54 2.58 -0.28 -14.64
N ILE A 55 3.32 -0.20 -13.53
CA ILE A 55 4.57 0.56 -13.42
C ILE A 55 5.61 0.16 -14.46
N GLN A 56 5.78 -1.15 -14.67
CA GLN A 56 6.70 -1.66 -15.67
C GLN A 56 6.37 -1.18 -17.09
N ALA A 57 5.10 -1.09 -17.46
CA ALA A 57 4.69 -0.66 -18.80
C ALA A 57 4.90 0.85 -19.00
N TRP A 58 4.39 1.69 -18.10
CA TRP A 58 4.53 3.13 -18.28
C TRP A 58 5.99 3.61 -18.11
N LEU A 59 6.82 2.94 -17.31
CA LEU A 59 8.27 3.21 -17.27
C LEU A 59 8.97 2.85 -18.58
N ALA A 60 8.54 1.79 -19.26
CA ALA A 60 9.10 1.42 -20.56
C ALA A 60 8.80 2.47 -21.63
N ASP A 61 7.58 3.02 -21.63
CA ASP A 61 7.21 4.13 -22.51
C ASP A 61 7.95 5.42 -22.15
N ALA A 62 8.08 5.74 -20.86
CA ALA A 62 8.83 6.91 -20.41
C ALA A 62 10.30 6.83 -20.82
N ARG A 63 10.94 5.66 -20.66
CA ARG A 63 12.32 5.42 -21.11
C ARG A 63 12.50 5.57 -22.62
N ALA A 64 11.47 5.26 -23.40
CA ALA A 64 11.47 5.41 -24.84
C ALA A 64 11.02 6.80 -25.30
N GLU A 65 10.98 7.78 -24.39
CA GLU A 65 10.57 9.17 -24.64
C GLU A 65 9.14 9.33 -25.17
N ARG A 66 8.30 8.29 -25.03
CA ARG A 66 6.88 8.32 -25.37
C ARG A 66 6.06 8.80 -24.17
N HIS A 67 6.31 10.03 -23.73
CA HIS A 67 5.76 10.54 -22.46
C HIS A 67 4.23 10.56 -22.42
N GLU A 68 3.56 10.90 -23.52
CA GLU A 68 2.09 10.88 -23.54
C GLU A 68 1.57 9.45 -23.39
N GLN A 69 2.14 8.49 -24.10
CA GLN A 69 1.77 7.08 -23.99
C GLN A 69 2.02 6.55 -22.57
N ALA A 70 3.16 6.90 -21.96
CA ALA A 70 3.45 6.55 -20.58
C ALA A 70 2.39 7.09 -19.63
N TRP A 71 2.04 8.38 -19.77
CA TRP A 71 0.98 8.99 -18.97
C TRP A 71 -0.38 8.32 -19.19
N ARG A 72 -0.76 8.01 -20.43
CA ARG A 72 -2.00 7.27 -20.76
C ARG A 72 -2.06 5.93 -20.05
N GLN A 73 -0.96 5.19 -20.05
CA GLN A 73 -0.84 3.89 -19.40
C GLN A 73 -0.91 4.00 -17.88
N LEU A 74 -0.34 5.05 -17.29
CA LEU A 74 -0.43 5.35 -15.86
C LEU A 74 -1.87 5.72 -15.46
N VAL A 75 -2.49 6.67 -16.18
CA VAL A 75 -3.85 7.14 -15.84
C VAL A 75 -4.95 6.15 -16.16
N ALA A 76 -4.64 5.07 -16.87
CA ALA A 76 -5.55 3.93 -16.99
C ALA A 76 -5.94 3.38 -15.60
N ASP A 77 -5.04 3.48 -14.62
CA ASP A 77 -5.21 2.97 -13.26
C ASP A 77 -5.37 4.11 -12.22
N ASN A 78 -4.57 5.17 -12.33
CA ASN A 78 -4.49 6.27 -11.36
C ASN A 78 -4.72 7.65 -12.02
N PRO A 79 -5.84 8.35 -11.76
CA PRO A 79 -6.11 9.66 -12.37
C PRO A 79 -5.25 10.81 -11.84
N PHE A 80 -4.42 10.57 -10.83
CA PHE A 80 -3.73 11.59 -10.03
C PHE A 80 -2.22 11.48 -10.13
N ALA A 81 -1.68 11.41 -11.35
CA ALA A 81 -0.24 11.24 -11.58
C ALA A 81 0.60 12.34 -10.91
N ALA A 82 0.17 13.61 -11.04
CA ALA A 82 0.94 14.72 -10.49
C ALA A 82 0.87 14.77 -8.96
N ILE A 83 -0.27 14.40 -8.37
CA ILE A 83 -0.45 14.32 -6.93
C ILE A 83 0.31 13.12 -6.35
N HIS A 84 0.15 11.90 -6.91
CA HIS A 84 0.80 10.70 -6.39
C HIS A 84 2.32 10.82 -6.39
N GLY A 85 2.92 11.38 -7.44
CA GLY A 85 4.36 11.63 -7.47
C GLY A 85 4.87 12.66 -6.43
N ARG A 86 3.98 13.29 -5.66
CA ARG A 86 4.30 14.22 -4.56
C ARG A 86 3.96 13.67 -3.18
N VAL A 87 2.85 12.94 -3.03
CA VAL A 87 2.27 12.60 -1.72
C VAL A 87 2.16 11.10 -1.46
N CYS A 88 2.37 10.25 -2.47
CA CYS A 88 2.46 8.81 -2.28
C CYS A 88 3.63 8.50 -1.35
N TYR A 89 3.56 7.40 -0.61
CA TYR A 89 4.69 6.90 0.18
C TYR A 89 5.55 5.88 -0.59
N HIS A 90 5.29 5.75 -1.89
CA HIS A 90 6.07 4.96 -2.83
C HIS A 90 6.28 3.50 -2.42
N PRO A 91 5.23 2.76 -2.00
CA PRO A 91 5.38 1.36 -1.57
C PRO A 91 5.95 0.46 -2.68
N CYS A 92 5.75 0.86 -3.94
CA CYS A 92 6.34 0.22 -5.11
C CYS A 92 7.87 0.28 -5.17
N GLU A 93 8.50 1.28 -4.53
CA GLU A 93 9.95 1.45 -4.45
C GLU A 93 10.55 0.58 -3.33
N SER A 94 9.83 0.42 -2.21
CA SER A 94 10.25 -0.43 -1.09
C SER A 94 10.39 -1.91 -1.46
N VAL A 95 9.64 -2.36 -2.47
CA VAL A 95 9.68 -3.74 -2.99
C VAL A 95 10.43 -3.87 -4.32
N CYS A 96 11.13 -2.81 -4.75
CA CYS A 96 11.81 -2.79 -6.04
C CYS A 96 12.97 -3.80 -6.09
N ASN A 97 12.98 -4.70 -7.07
CA ASN A 97 14.08 -5.65 -7.28
C ASN A 97 15.46 -4.99 -7.40
N ARG A 98 15.51 -3.74 -7.87
CA ARG A 98 16.77 -3.01 -8.05
C ARG A 98 17.42 -2.58 -6.73
N ALA A 99 16.65 -2.51 -5.64
CA ALA A 99 17.17 -2.23 -4.31
C ALA A 99 18.21 -3.28 -3.84
N TYR A 100 18.18 -4.49 -4.39
CA TYR A 100 19.19 -5.54 -4.13
C TYR A 100 20.47 -5.40 -4.95
N LEU A 101 20.54 -4.44 -5.87
CA LEU A 101 21.70 -4.18 -6.72
C LEU A 101 22.40 -2.88 -6.34
N ASP A 102 21.68 -1.76 -6.41
CA ASP A 102 22.19 -0.43 -6.07
C ASP A 102 21.15 0.36 -5.27
N ALA A 103 20.08 0.83 -5.92
CA ALA A 103 19.01 1.61 -5.31
C ALA A 103 17.68 1.30 -6.00
N ALA A 104 16.57 1.51 -5.28
CA ALA A 104 15.26 1.47 -5.89
C ALA A 104 15.17 2.50 -7.04
N VAL A 105 14.38 2.18 -8.06
CA VAL A 105 14.04 3.16 -9.09
C VAL A 105 13.16 4.24 -8.45
N ALA A 106 13.46 5.51 -8.70
CA ALA A 106 12.62 6.64 -8.27
C ALA A 106 11.36 6.73 -9.14
N ILE A 107 10.49 5.73 -9.00
CA ILE A 107 9.21 5.55 -9.70
C ILE A 107 8.35 6.81 -9.52
N HIS A 108 8.24 7.32 -8.30
CA HIS A 108 7.41 8.48 -7.98
C HIS A 108 7.89 9.76 -8.66
N ALA A 109 9.21 9.91 -8.83
CA ALA A 109 9.78 11.07 -9.52
C ALA A 109 9.41 11.06 -11.01
N VAL A 110 9.39 9.88 -11.63
CA VAL A 110 8.92 9.72 -13.02
C VAL A 110 7.41 9.94 -13.11
N GLU A 111 6.64 9.43 -12.15
CA GLU A 111 5.20 9.65 -12.04
C GLU A 111 4.87 11.16 -11.96
N ARG A 112 5.59 11.88 -11.08
CA ARG A 112 5.51 13.34 -10.96
C ARG A 112 5.83 14.04 -12.27
N PHE A 113 6.94 13.66 -12.90
CA PHE A 113 7.36 14.24 -14.19
C PHE A 113 6.29 14.06 -15.27
N LEU A 114 5.69 12.86 -15.38
CA LEU A 114 4.62 12.59 -16.33
C LEU A 114 3.36 13.39 -16.02
N GLY A 115 2.97 13.49 -14.75
CA GLY A 115 1.83 14.30 -14.31
C GLY A 115 2.01 15.80 -14.58
N ASP A 116 3.19 16.34 -14.28
CA ASP A 116 3.53 17.74 -14.54
C ASP A 116 3.58 18.01 -16.06
N THR A 117 4.19 17.11 -16.84
CA THR A 117 4.21 17.22 -18.31
C THR A 117 2.79 17.19 -18.89
N ALA A 118 1.91 16.34 -18.36
CA ALA A 118 0.51 16.26 -18.78
C ALA A 118 -0.27 17.54 -18.48
N ARG A 119 0.04 18.21 -17.37
CA ARG A 119 -0.51 19.51 -17.02
C ARG A 119 -0.02 20.58 -18.00
N ASP A 120 1.29 20.68 -18.21
CA ASP A 120 1.90 21.70 -19.06
C ASP A 120 1.46 21.58 -20.53
N ARG A 121 1.32 20.35 -21.04
CA ARG A 121 0.87 20.07 -22.40
C ARG A 121 -0.65 20.02 -22.56
N GLY A 122 -1.40 20.17 -21.47
CA GLY A 122 -2.86 20.17 -21.50
C GLY A 122 -3.48 18.82 -21.88
N TRP A 123 -2.82 17.69 -21.59
CA TRP A 123 -3.37 16.37 -21.89
C TRP A 123 -4.69 16.13 -21.14
N ARG A 124 -5.68 15.59 -21.86
CA ARG A 124 -7.06 15.35 -21.39
C ARG A 124 -7.37 13.87 -21.34
N PHE A 125 -8.23 13.45 -20.44
CA PHE A 125 -8.75 12.08 -20.41
C PHE A 125 -9.66 11.79 -21.60
N GLU A 126 -9.70 10.53 -22.01
CA GLU A 126 -10.62 10.08 -23.05
C GLU A 126 -11.99 9.78 -22.43
N PRO A 127 -13.08 10.36 -22.95
CA PRO A 127 -14.42 10.07 -22.48
C PRO A 127 -14.85 8.65 -22.88
N ALA A 128 -15.88 8.14 -22.22
CA ALA A 128 -16.49 6.88 -22.60
C ALA A 128 -17.06 6.96 -24.03
N PRO A 129 -16.95 5.88 -24.83
CA PRO A 129 -17.46 5.88 -26.19
C PRO A 129 -19.00 5.95 -26.26
N HIS A 130 -19.70 5.37 -25.27
CA HIS A 130 -21.16 5.36 -25.23
C HIS A 130 -21.66 5.49 -23.78
N PRO A 131 -22.75 6.24 -23.53
CA PRO A 131 -23.37 6.29 -22.22
C PRO A 131 -24.10 4.97 -21.91
N THR A 132 -24.04 4.53 -20.66
CA THR A 132 -24.73 3.32 -20.18
C THR A 132 -26.20 3.59 -19.81
N GLY A 133 -26.57 4.86 -19.65
CA GLY A 133 -27.87 5.28 -19.13
C GLY A 133 -28.03 5.08 -17.62
N LYS A 134 -27.00 4.62 -16.91
CA LYS A 134 -26.99 4.42 -15.46
C LYS A 134 -26.45 5.63 -14.73
N ARG A 135 -27.01 5.90 -13.55
CA ARG A 135 -26.65 7.04 -12.69
C ARG A 135 -26.06 6.55 -11.38
N VAL A 136 -24.90 7.07 -11.01
CA VAL A 136 -24.19 6.69 -9.78
C VAL A 136 -23.93 7.93 -8.93
N LEU A 137 -24.34 7.84 -7.65
CA LEU A 137 -24.02 8.84 -6.64
C LEU A 137 -22.67 8.50 -5.99
N VAL A 138 -21.77 9.46 -5.93
CA VAL A 138 -20.53 9.37 -5.15
C VAL A 138 -20.61 10.37 -4.00
N VAL A 139 -20.47 9.90 -2.77
CA VAL A 139 -20.49 10.77 -1.58
C VAL A 139 -19.07 10.96 -1.07
N GLY A 140 -18.56 12.18 -1.18
CA GLY A 140 -17.19 12.57 -0.86
C GLY A 140 -16.33 12.82 -2.11
N ALA A 141 -15.78 14.02 -2.23
CA ALA A 141 -14.85 14.44 -3.29
C ALA A 141 -13.38 14.30 -2.84
N GLY A 142 -13.08 13.30 -2.02
CA GLY A 142 -11.71 12.91 -1.67
C GLY A 142 -11.03 12.05 -2.74
N PRO A 143 -9.81 11.54 -2.49
CA PRO A 143 -9.07 10.74 -3.48
C PRO A 143 -9.84 9.50 -3.93
N SER A 144 -10.53 8.81 -3.00
CA SER A 144 -11.31 7.62 -3.33
C SER A 144 -12.55 7.94 -4.17
N GLY A 145 -13.33 8.94 -3.77
CA GLY A 145 -14.54 9.33 -4.50
C GLY A 145 -14.24 9.88 -5.90
N LEU A 146 -13.24 10.75 -6.03
CA LEU A 146 -12.83 11.28 -7.33
C LEU A 146 -12.23 10.19 -8.24
N SER A 147 -11.47 9.24 -7.70
CA SER A 147 -10.99 8.07 -8.45
C SER A 147 -12.17 7.22 -8.95
N ALA A 148 -13.15 6.94 -8.09
CA ALA A 148 -14.36 6.22 -8.49
C ALA A 148 -15.11 6.98 -9.59
N ALA A 149 -15.27 8.30 -9.44
CA ALA A 149 -15.96 9.13 -10.43
C ALA A 149 -15.25 9.12 -11.79
N TYR A 150 -13.92 9.23 -11.80
CA TYR A 150 -13.10 9.10 -12.99
C TYR A 150 -13.33 7.78 -13.72
N HIS A 151 -13.23 6.66 -13.01
CA HIS A 151 -13.38 5.33 -13.61
C HIS A 151 -14.82 5.05 -14.05
N LEU A 152 -15.82 5.44 -13.25
CA LEU A 152 -17.25 5.31 -13.61
C LEU A 152 -17.61 6.14 -14.85
N ALA A 153 -17.11 7.38 -14.96
CA ALA A 153 -17.33 8.22 -16.13
C ALA A 153 -16.71 7.63 -17.39
N ARG A 154 -15.50 7.03 -17.29
CA ARG A 154 -14.85 6.31 -18.41
C ARG A 154 -15.57 5.02 -18.81
N LEU A 155 -16.35 4.44 -17.91
CA LEU A 155 -17.24 3.30 -18.19
C LEU A 155 -18.59 3.73 -18.80
N GLY A 156 -18.85 5.05 -18.89
CA GLY A 156 -20.04 5.61 -19.54
C GLY A 156 -21.21 5.89 -18.61
N HIS A 157 -21.02 5.78 -17.29
CA HIS A 157 -22.05 6.10 -16.31
C HIS A 157 -22.16 7.62 -16.12
N HIS A 158 -23.37 8.11 -15.83
CA HIS A 158 -23.57 9.46 -15.34
C HIS A 158 -23.22 9.50 -13.85
N VAL A 159 -22.29 10.37 -13.48
CA VAL A 159 -21.75 10.43 -12.11
C VAL A 159 -21.98 11.81 -11.51
N GLU A 160 -22.55 11.82 -10.32
CA GLU A 160 -22.67 13.00 -9.48
C GLU A 160 -21.90 12.77 -8.17
N VAL A 161 -20.95 13.65 -7.88
CA VAL A 161 -20.18 13.67 -6.63
C VAL A 161 -20.76 14.74 -5.73
N ARG A 162 -21.16 14.37 -4.51
CA ARG A 162 -21.62 15.31 -3.48
C ARG A 162 -20.64 15.34 -2.34
N ASP A 163 -20.15 16.53 -2.00
CA ASP A 163 -19.17 16.72 -0.94
C ASP A 163 -19.56 17.85 0.00
N ALA A 164 -19.31 17.64 1.30
CA ALA A 164 -19.61 18.62 2.33
C ALA A 164 -18.59 19.78 2.38
N GLY A 165 -17.38 19.59 1.85
CA GLY A 165 -16.36 20.62 1.77
C GLY A 165 -16.72 21.70 0.75
N ALA A 166 -16.19 22.91 0.94
CA ALA A 166 -16.42 24.04 0.04
C ALA A 166 -15.82 23.78 -1.36
N GLU A 167 -14.67 23.13 -1.40
CA GLU A 167 -13.93 22.76 -2.60
C GLU A 167 -13.59 21.24 -2.63
N PRO A 168 -13.51 20.62 -3.82
CA PRO A 168 -13.19 19.20 -3.97
C PRO A 168 -11.73 18.91 -3.65
N GLY A 169 -11.43 17.66 -3.27
CA GLY A 169 -10.07 17.16 -2.98
C GLY A 169 -9.96 16.46 -1.62
N GLY A 170 -10.93 16.65 -0.72
CA GLY A 170 -10.97 16.00 0.60
C GLY A 170 -9.66 16.21 1.38
N MET A 171 -9.12 15.14 1.97
CA MET A 171 -7.86 15.22 2.73
C MET A 171 -6.65 15.67 1.92
N MET A 172 -6.65 15.53 0.58
CA MET A 172 -5.58 16.10 -0.26
C MET A 172 -5.58 17.62 -0.21
N ARG A 173 -6.76 18.25 -0.14
CA ARG A 173 -6.90 19.71 0.01
C ARG A 173 -6.75 20.16 1.45
N TYR A 174 -7.47 19.50 2.37
CA TYR A 174 -7.65 20.01 3.73
C TYR A 174 -6.66 19.44 4.75
N GLY A 175 -6.02 18.31 4.44
CA GLY A 175 -5.07 17.65 5.32
C GLY A 175 -3.62 17.83 4.90
N ILE A 176 -3.33 17.70 3.60
CA ILE A 176 -1.96 17.79 3.10
C ILE A 176 -1.54 19.25 2.96
N PRO A 177 -0.44 19.68 3.61
CA PRO A 177 0.04 21.06 3.51
C PRO A 177 0.43 21.47 2.07
N ASN A 178 0.28 22.76 1.77
CA ASN A 178 0.55 23.31 0.43
C ASN A 178 2.00 23.09 -0.06
N TYR A 179 2.96 22.97 0.86
CA TYR A 179 4.36 22.71 0.50
C TYR A 179 4.61 21.26 0.01
N ARG A 180 3.78 20.30 0.43
CA ARG A 180 3.82 18.92 -0.08
C ARG A 180 2.95 18.80 -1.33
N LEU A 181 1.75 19.37 -1.28
CA LEU A 181 0.80 19.34 -2.39
C LEU A 181 0.29 20.74 -2.76
N PRO A 182 0.90 21.38 -3.77
CA PRO A 182 0.46 22.66 -4.28
C PRO A 182 -1.00 22.65 -4.74
N ARG A 183 -1.78 23.67 -4.38
CA ARG A 183 -3.22 23.75 -4.73
C ARG A 183 -3.47 23.81 -6.22
N ASP A 184 -2.63 24.52 -6.96
CA ASP A 184 -2.71 24.63 -8.42
C ASP A 184 -2.51 23.28 -9.14
N VAL A 185 -1.71 22.38 -8.57
CA VAL A 185 -1.56 21.00 -9.07
C VAL A 185 -2.81 20.18 -8.77
N LEU A 186 -3.33 20.28 -7.54
CA LEU A 186 -4.55 19.59 -7.12
C LEU A 186 -5.75 20.01 -7.99
N ASP A 187 -5.95 21.32 -8.16
CA ASP A 187 -7.04 21.89 -8.95
C ASP A 187 -6.98 21.39 -10.40
N ALA A 188 -5.80 21.42 -11.03
CA ALA A 188 -5.64 20.98 -12.42
C ALA A 188 -6.00 19.50 -12.64
N GLU A 189 -5.69 18.61 -11.69
CA GLU A 189 -6.07 17.19 -11.82
C GLU A 189 -7.56 16.95 -11.57
N ILE A 190 -8.17 17.69 -10.63
CA ILE A 190 -9.62 17.63 -10.39
C ILE A 190 -10.39 18.17 -11.60
N GLU A 191 -9.96 19.29 -12.17
CA GLU A 191 -10.55 19.86 -13.39
C GLU A 191 -10.50 18.88 -14.56
N ARG A 192 -9.40 18.11 -14.67
CA ARG A 192 -9.28 17.06 -15.70
C ARG A 192 -10.32 15.96 -15.53
N ILE A 193 -10.66 15.59 -14.29
CA ILE A 193 -11.75 14.64 -14.00
C ILE A 193 -13.11 15.28 -14.30
N ALA A 194 -13.35 16.52 -13.88
CA ALA A 194 -14.60 17.24 -14.15
C ALA A 194 -14.87 17.38 -15.66
N ALA A 195 -13.83 17.54 -16.47
CA ALA A 195 -13.91 17.61 -17.93
C ALA A 195 -14.46 16.33 -18.60
N LEU A 196 -14.55 15.19 -17.88
CA LEU A 196 -15.24 13.98 -18.34
C LEU A 196 -16.78 14.07 -18.23
N GLY A 197 -17.31 15.17 -17.71
CA GLY A 197 -18.75 15.35 -17.46
C GLY A 197 -19.20 14.89 -16.07
N VAL A 198 -18.26 14.66 -15.14
CA VAL A 198 -18.57 14.39 -13.73
C VAL A 198 -19.15 15.66 -13.09
N GLN A 199 -20.32 15.55 -12.48
CA GLN A 199 -20.97 16.65 -11.78
C GLN A 199 -20.44 16.74 -10.35
N LEU A 200 -19.83 17.87 -9.99
CA LEU A 200 -19.31 18.11 -8.64
C LEU A 200 -20.22 19.10 -7.90
N THR A 201 -20.88 18.62 -6.85
CA THR A 201 -21.74 19.42 -5.96
C THR A 201 -21.04 19.57 -4.61
N THR A 202 -20.39 20.71 -4.39
CA THR A 202 -19.69 21.03 -3.13
C THR A 202 -20.61 21.75 -2.14
N GLY A 203 -20.20 21.84 -0.87
CA GLY A 203 -20.99 22.41 0.22
C GLY A 203 -22.27 21.62 0.54
N HIS A 204 -22.40 20.40 0.04
CA HIS A 204 -23.57 19.55 0.15
C HIS A 204 -23.27 18.34 1.03
N ARG A 205 -23.58 18.47 2.33
CA ARG A 205 -23.52 17.35 3.28
C ARG A 205 -24.69 16.39 3.03
N VAL A 206 -24.38 15.09 2.95
CA VAL A 206 -25.39 14.02 2.84
C VAL A 206 -25.75 13.56 4.25
N ASP A 207 -26.95 13.88 4.71
CA ASP A 207 -27.44 13.50 6.05
C ASP A 207 -28.24 12.18 6.04
N ASP A 208 -28.86 11.82 4.89
CA ASP A 208 -29.52 10.51 4.69
C ASP A 208 -29.23 9.98 3.28
N LEU A 209 -28.41 8.92 3.21
CA LEU A 209 -28.03 8.32 1.94
C LEU A 209 -29.20 7.68 1.19
N ALA A 210 -30.20 7.14 1.90
CA ALA A 210 -31.34 6.49 1.26
C ALA A 210 -32.23 7.52 0.56
N ALA A 211 -32.51 8.63 1.26
CA ALA A 211 -33.30 9.73 0.74
C ALA A 211 -32.64 10.37 -0.49
N GLU A 212 -31.33 10.63 -0.43
CA GLU A 212 -30.60 11.24 -1.54
C GLU A 212 -30.52 10.32 -2.77
N ARG A 213 -30.29 9.03 -2.54
CA ARG A 213 -30.29 8.03 -3.62
C ARG A 213 -31.64 7.99 -4.35
N ALA A 214 -32.74 8.03 -3.60
CA ALA A 214 -34.09 8.03 -4.15
C ALA A 214 -34.43 9.34 -4.86
N ALA A 215 -34.20 10.49 -4.23
CA ALA A 215 -34.48 11.81 -4.80
C ALA A 215 -33.71 12.07 -6.10
N GLY A 216 -32.45 11.61 -6.15
CA GLY A 216 -31.61 11.74 -7.33
C GLY A 216 -31.80 10.65 -8.38
N ASN A 217 -32.68 9.65 -8.20
CA ASN A 217 -32.86 8.51 -9.10
C ASN A 217 -31.53 7.79 -9.45
N PHE A 218 -30.71 7.50 -8.44
CA PHE A 218 -29.41 6.84 -8.62
C PHE A 218 -29.54 5.31 -8.54
N ASP A 219 -29.02 4.62 -9.56
CA ASP A 219 -29.00 3.16 -9.62
C ASP A 219 -28.08 2.55 -8.55
N ALA A 220 -26.95 3.21 -8.25
CA ALA A 220 -25.98 2.78 -7.25
C ALA A 220 -25.38 3.98 -6.49
N ALA A 221 -24.78 3.72 -5.33
CA ALA A 221 -24.07 4.72 -4.54
C ALA A 221 -22.70 4.21 -4.09
N PHE A 222 -21.69 5.08 -4.15
CA PHE A 222 -20.37 4.87 -3.57
C PHE A 222 -20.11 5.90 -2.47
N VAL A 223 -19.74 5.43 -1.28
CA VAL A 223 -19.51 6.27 -0.12
C VAL A 223 -18.01 6.33 0.17
N ALA A 224 -17.45 7.53 0.15
CA ALA A 224 -16.03 7.82 0.26
C ALA A 224 -15.78 9.09 1.10
N VAL A 225 -16.54 9.26 2.19
CA VAL A 225 -16.45 10.43 3.10
C VAL A 225 -15.14 10.45 3.91
N GLY A 226 -14.45 9.31 3.99
CA GLY A 226 -13.19 9.17 4.73
C GLY A 226 -13.36 9.22 6.25
N ALA A 227 -12.24 9.45 6.95
CA ALA A 227 -12.18 9.62 8.39
C ALA A 227 -11.76 11.06 8.74
N HIS A 228 -12.70 11.98 8.78
CA HIS A 228 -12.43 13.41 8.99
C HIS A 228 -12.59 13.89 10.44
N LEU A 229 -13.12 13.08 11.34
CA LEU A 229 -13.31 13.46 12.75
C LEU A 229 -12.03 13.20 13.55
N ALA A 230 -11.50 14.19 14.26
CA ALA A 230 -10.32 14.00 15.11
C ALA A 230 -10.67 13.21 16.39
N LYS A 231 -9.84 12.23 16.76
CA LYS A 231 -9.97 11.52 18.04
C LYS A 231 -9.68 12.46 19.20
N ARG A 232 -10.55 12.42 20.21
CA ARG A 232 -10.41 13.20 21.44
C ARG A 232 -9.95 12.29 22.58
N VAL A 233 -9.09 12.84 23.43
CA VAL A 233 -8.74 12.28 24.74
C VAL A 233 -8.98 13.38 25.74
N ASP A 234 -9.65 13.04 26.83
CA ASP A 234 -9.88 13.97 27.92
C ASP A 234 -8.57 14.16 28.68
N ILE A 235 -7.93 15.30 28.44
CA ILE A 235 -6.78 15.77 29.22
C ILE A 235 -7.35 16.81 30.19
N PRO A 236 -7.25 16.59 31.51
CA PRO A 236 -7.60 17.60 32.49
C PRO A 236 -6.90 18.93 32.18
N SER A 237 -7.71 19.97 31.92
CA SER A 237 -7.26 21.35 31.79
C SER A 237 -8.08 22.21 32.75
N HIS A 238 -7.42 22.81 33.73
CA HIS A 238 -8.09 23.54 34.80
C HIS A 238 -8.47 24.98 34.39
N ASP A 239 -7.71 25.62 33.49
CA ASP A 239 -8.10 26.86 32.80
C ASP A 239 -7.23 27.14 31.54
N ALA A 240 -7.80 27.88 30.58
CA ALA A 240 -7.17 28.65 29.47
C ALA A 240 -6.07 28.03 28.57
N GLY A 241 -5.70 26.75 28.72
CA GLY A 241 -4.74 26.08 27.86
C GLY A 241 -5.28 25.90 26.43
N ARG A 242 -4.54 26.37 25.42
CA ARG A 242 -4.97 26.27 24.02
C ARG A 242 -4.74 24.87 23.47
N MET A 243 -5.79 24.05 23.47
CA MET A 243 -5.81 22.75 22.79
C MET A 243 -6.56 22.85 21.46
N ILE A 244 -5.90 22.45 20.38
CA ILE A 244 -6.50 22.43 19.03
C ILE A 244 -6.30 21.06 18.39
N ASP A 245 -7.21 20.65 17.51
CA ASP A 245 -7.03 19.42 16.75
C ASP A 245 -6.19 19.65 15.49
N ALA A 246 -5.34 18.68 15.16
CA ALA A 246 -4.42 18.78 14.03
C ALA A 246 -5.16 18.94 12.69
N VAL A 247 -6.31 18.27 12.52
CA VAL A 247 -7.08 18.33 11.27
C VAL A 247 -7.63 19.74 11.04
N SER A 248 -8.19 20.39 12.05
CA SER A 248 -8.70 21.75 11.97
C SER A 248 -7.58 22.77 11.76
N LEU A 249 -6.43 22.60 12.42
CA LEU A 249 -5.25 23.44 12.18
C LEU A 249 -4.80 23.35 10.72
N LEU A 250 -4.61 22.14 10.20
CA LEU A 250 -4.16 21.92 8.82
C LEU A 250 -5.18 22.48 7.81
N ARG A 251 -6.49 22.31 8.10
CA ARG A 251 -7.57 22.89 7.29
C ARG A 251 -7.54 24.42 7.28
N ALA A 252 -7.38 25.06 8.44
CA ALA A 252 -7.32 26.52 8.56
C ALA A 252 -6.12 27.07 7.78
N VAL A 253 -4.95 26.46 7.94
CA VAL A 253 -3.73 26.86 7.20
C VAL A 253 -3.89 26.62 5.70
N ALA A 254 -4.52 25.51 5.30
CA ALA A 254 -4.85 25.24 3.90
C ALA A 254 -5.80 26.29 3.29
N ALA A 255 -6.69 26.86 4.09
CA ALA A 255 -7.57 27.97 3.72
C ALA A 255 -6.87 29.34 3.71
N GLY A 256 -5.57 29.39 4.04
CA GLY A 256 -4.78 30.62 4.05
C GLY A 256 -4.77 31.35 5.40
N GLU A 257 -5.38 30.78 6.44
CA GLU A 257 -5.31 31.35 7.78
C GLU A 257 -3.90 31.17 8.38
N LYS A 258 -3.55 32.07 9.30
CA LYS A 258 -2.31 31.97 10.09
C LYS A 258 -2.65 31.98 11.57
N PRO A 259 -3.10 30.85 12.13
CA PRO A 259 -3.38 30.76 13.55
C PRO A 259 -2.11 31.08 14.35
N ASP A 260 -2.20 31.99 15.31
CA ASP A 260 -1.13 32.20 16.27
C ASP A 260 -1.03 30.96 17.16
N LEU A 261 0.12 30.30 17.23
CA LEU A 261 0.30 29.09 18.05
C LEU A 261 1.18 29.33 19.29
N GLY A 262 1.70 30.55 19.46
CA GLY A 262 2.74 30.84 20.44
C GLY A 262 4.13 30.35 20.01
N ARG A 263 5.08 30.40 20.95
CA ARG A 263 6.50 30.07 20.72
C ARG A 263 6.79 28.60 20.97
N HIS A 264 6.10 28.00 21.96
CA HIS A 264 6.27 26.61 22.36
C HIS A 264 5.03 25.79 21.97
N VAL A 265 5.20 24.81 21.10
CA VAL A 265 4.09 23.99 20.59
C VAL A 265 4.35 22.52 20.88
N ALA A 266 3.42 21.86 21.55
CA ALA A 266 3.43 20.41 21.73
C ALA A 266 2.46 19.74 20.77
N VAL A 267 2.88 18.70 20.07
CA VAL A 267 2.03 17.89 19.19
C VAL A 267 1.87 16.51 19.81
N TYR A 268 0.65 16.13 20.15
CA TYR A 268 0.37 14.85 20.78
C TYR A 268 -0.05 13.81 19.76
N GLY A 269 0.87 12.93 19.37
CA GLY A 269 0.65 11.93 18.33
C GLY A 269 1.95 11.41 17.72
N GLY A 270 1.84 10.49 16.74
CA GLY A 270 3.01 9.93 16.06
C GLY A 270 2.76 9.41 14.64
N GLY A 271 1.59 9.73 14.06
CA GLY A 271 1.31 9.43 12.65
C GLY A 271 1.72 10.60 11.74
N ASP A 272 1.53 10.43 10.42
CA ASP A 272 1.92 11.45 9.44
C ASP A 272 1.24 12.81 9.69
N THR A 273 -0.03 12.81 10.14
CA THR A 273 -0.73 14.05 10.55
C THR A 273 0.00 14.80 11.67
N ALA A 274 0.66 14.10 12.59
CA ALA A 274 1.45 14.73 13.65
C ALA A 274 2.73 15.36 13.08
N MET A 275 3.37 14.71 12.10
CA MET A 275 4.55 15.25 11.43
C MET A 275 4.20 16.51 10.62
N ASP A 276 3.13 16.46 9.83
CA ASP A 276 2.63 17.61 9.07
C ASP A 276 2.25 18.78 10.00
N ALA A 277 1.51 18.51 11.09
CA ALA A 277 1.13 19.53 12.05
C ALA A 277 2.34 20.17 12.75
N ALA A 278 3.35 19.38 13.10
CA ALA A 278 4.57 19.88 13.73
C ALA A 278 5.38 20.79 12.79
N ARG A 279 5.53 20.39 11.52
CA ARG A 279 6.22 21.18 10.49
C ARG A 279 5.45 22.46 10.15
N VAL A 280 4.12 22.37 10.06
CA VAL A 280 3.26 23.55 9.89
C VAL A 280 3.42 24.51 11.08
N ALA A 281 3.44 24.02 12.32
CA ALA A 281 3.66 24.86 13.49
C ALA A 281 5.01 25.60 13.43
N ARG A 282 6.09 24.90 13.06
CA ARG A 282 7.42 25.52 12.85
C ARG A 282 7.37 26.63 11.80
N ARG A 283 6.71 26.37 10.67
CA ARG A 283 6.59 27.33 9.56
C ARG A 283 5.67 28.52 9.88
N LEU A 284 4.75 28.37 10.82
CA LEU A 284 3.94 29.47 11.37
C LEU A 284 4.69 30.34 12.38
N GLY A 285 5.91 29.95 12.77
CA GLY A 285 6.78 30.75 13.63
C GLY A 285 7.02 30.18 15.03
N ALA A 286 6.54 28.97 15.34
CA ALA A 286 6.86 28.32 16.60
C ALA A 286 8.38 28.09 16.72
N GLU A 287 8.99 28.57 17.81
CA GLU A 287 10.44 28.47 18.05
C GLU A 287 10.86 27.09 18.58
N ASP A 288 9.98 26.45 19.35
CA ASP A 288 10.19 25.13 19.91
C ASP A 288 8.96 24.26 19.67
N THR A 289 9.09 23.29 18.78
CA THR A 289 8.02 22.32 18.48
C THR A 289 8.45 20.94 18.94
N VAL A 290 7.67 20.32 19.81
CA VAL A 290 7.94 18.99 20.35
C VAL A 290 6.78 18.04 20.06
N ILE A 291 7.09 16.87 19.49
CA ILE A 291 6.14 15.77 19.36
C ILE A 291 6.21 14.92 20.62
N ILE A 292 5.08 14.78 21.30
CA ILE A 292 4.93 13.88 22.45
C ILE A 292 4.37 12.55 21.94
N TYR A 293 5.17 11.49 22.03
CA TYR A 293 4.77 10.17 21.58
C TYR A 293 4.92 9.11 22.67
N ARG A 294 3.85 8.35 22.91
CA ARG A 294 3.79 7.37 24.00
C ARG A 294 4.52 6.05 23.74
N ARG A 295 5.11 5.84 22.56
CA ARG A 295 5.85 4.61 22.21
C ARG A 295 7.27 4.92 21.70
N SER A 296 8.00 3.88 21.32
CA SER A 296 9.35 3.99 20.77
C SER A 296 9.35 4.37 19.29
N ALA A 297 10.52 4.77 18.77
CA ALA A 297 10.75 5.05 17.35
C ALA A 297 10.36 3.89 16.44
N ALA A 298 10.71 2.65 16.81
CA ALA A 298 10.37 1.45 16.05
C ALA A 298 8.85 1.18 15.95
N GLN A 299 8.05 1.79 16.82
CA GLN A 299 6.59 1.67 16.83
C GLN A 299 5.89 2.93 16.34
N MET A 300 6.61 3.90 15.78
CA MET A 300 6.02 5.12 15.23
C MET A 300 5.29 4.80 13.92
N PRO A 301 4.00 5.15 13.78
CA PRO A 301 3.25 4.89 12.54
C PRO A 301 3.64 5.78 11.36
N ALA A 302 4.23 6.95 11.62
CA ALA A 302 4.67 7.85 10.56
C ALA A 302 5.76 7.23 9.69
N HIS A 303 5.77 7.57 8.41
CA HIS A 303 6.78 7.09 7.49
C HIS A 303 8.15 7.70 7.81
N GLU A 304 9.22 6.91 7.64
CA GLU A 304 10.58 7.30 8.05
C GLU A 304 11.06 8.62 7.43
N HIS A 305 10.71 8.88 6.16
CA HIS A 305 11.07 10.14 5.51
C HIS A 305 10.35 11.35 6.12
N GLU A 306 9.09 11.23 6.54
CA GLU A 306 8.36 12.32 7.22
C GLU A 306 8.98 12.65 8.57
N ILE A 307 9.43 11.63 9.30
CA ILE A 307 10.14 11.78 10.58
C ILE A 307 11.45 12.56 10.34
N HIS A 308 12.28 12.10 9.39
CA HIS A 308 13.55 12.74 9.08
C HIS A 308 13.38 14.19 8.58
N GLU A 309 12.34 14.48 7.80
CA GLU A 309 12.05 15.84 7.36
C GLU A 309 11.61 16.75 8.52
N ALA A 310 10.78 16.24 9.45
CA ALA A 310 10.39 17.00 10.63
C ALA A 310 11.60 17.31 11.52
N GLU A 311 12.47 16.32 11.77
CA GLU A 311 13.70 16.52 12.56
C GLU A 311 14.65 17.52 11.90
N ARG A 312 14.80 17.49 10.57
CA ARG A 312 15.59 18.48 9.80
C ARG A 312 15.04 19.90 9.91
N GLU A 313 13.74 20.08 10.07
CA GLU A 313 13.09 21.37 10.33
C GLU A 313 13.19 21.81 11.81
N GLY A 314 13.87 21.02 12.65
CA GLY A 314 14.11 21.29 14.06
C GLY A 314 13.00 20.84 15.01
N VAL A 315 12.10 19.96 14.55
CA VAL A 315 11.08 19.35 15.42
C VAL A 315 11.74 18.31 16.32
N ARG A 316 11.52 18.41 17.63
CA ARG A 316 12.01 17.43 18.62
C ARG A 316 10.97 16.35 18.85
N ILE A 317 11.40 15.12 19.13
CA ILE A 317 10.49 14.02 19.45
C ILE A 317 10.79 13.49 20.85
N ASN A 318 9.81 13.61 21.75
CA ASN A 318 9.82 13.03 23.08
C ASN A 318 9.15 11.65 23.06
N TRP A 319 9.98 10.62 22.94
CA TRP A 319 9.59 9.22 22.95
C TRP A 319 9.10 8.76 24.32
N LEU A 320 8.21 7.78 24.39
CA LEU A 320 7.76 7.20 25.66
C LEU A 320 7.23 8.25 26.66
N ARG A 321 6.50 9.27 26.19
CA ARG A 321 5.80 10.25 27.04
C ARG A 321 4.31 10.28 26.71
N THR A 322 3.48 10.50 27.72
CA THR A 322 2.04 10.78 27.56
C THR A 322 1.69 12.08 28.26
N ILE A 323 0.75 12.86 27.73
CA ILE A 323 0.26 14.07 28.40
C ILE A 323 -0.76 13.65 29.46
N THR A 324 -0.62 14.16 30.68
CA THR A 324 -1.52 13.86 31.80
C THR A 324 -2.34 15.06 32.24
N ALA A 325 -1.79 16.27 32.11
CA ALA A 325 -2.48 17.52 32.40
C ALA A 325 -1.88 18.65 31.57
N PHE A 326 -2.68 19.69 31.31
CA PHE A 326 -2.22 20.91 30.68
C PHE A 326 -2.85 22.12 31.36
N ASP A 327 -2.02 22.97 31.96
CA ASP A 327 -2.46 24.14 32.70
C ASP A 327 -1.72 25.39 32.24
N HIS A 328 -2.45 26.34 31.65
CA HIS A 328 -1.90 27.54 30.99
C HIS A 328 -0.77 27.24 30.00
N THR A 329 0.49 27.29 30.46
CA THR A 329 1.70 27.03 29.66
C THR A 329 2.48 25.81 30.14
N GLU A 330 2.09 25.21 31.27
CA GLU A 330 2.75 24.05 31.86
C GLU A 330 2.05 22.77 31.39
N LEU A 331 2.81 21.96 30.65
CA LEU A 331 2.40 20.67 30.13
C LEU A 331 2.99 19.57 31.00
N GLN A 332 2.15 18.90 31.78
CA GLN A 332 2.58 17.75 32.56
C GLN A 332 2.59 16.49 31.69
N VAL A 333 3.75 15.85 31.61
CA VAL A 333 3.92 14.58 30.91
C VAL A 333 4.37 13.50 31.87
N GLU A 334 3.86 12.29 31.66
CA GLU A 334 4.29 11.09 32.38
C GLU A 334 5.19 10.24 31.50
N LEU A 335 6.28 9.73 32.07
CA LEU A 335 7.17 8.78 31.41
C LEU A 335 6.47 7.44 31.27
N MET A 336 6.62 6.84 30.10
CA MET A 336 6.10 5.53 29.77
C MET A 336 7.24 4.51 29.67
N GLU A 337 6.95 3.26 29.98
CA GLU A 337 7.81 2.12 29.66
C GLU A 337 7.03 1.12 28.82
N LEU A 338 7.72 0.39 27.95
CA LEU A 338 7.08 -0.68 27.20
C LEU A 338 7.11 -1.96 28.02
N ASP A 339 5.96 -2.62 28.18
CA ASP A 339 5.92 -3.95 28.74
C ASP A 339 6.44 -5.01 27.76
N GLU A 340 6.53 -6.27 28.21
CA GLU A 340 7.00 -7.40 27.40
C GLU A 340 6.22 -7.61 26.09
N SER A 341 4.98 -7.09 26.03
CA SER A 341 4.13 -7.14 24.84
C SER A 341 4.28 -5.91 23.94
N GLY A 342 5.20 -5.00 24.27
CA GLY A 342 5.44 -3.75 23.56
C GLY A 342 4.34 -2.70 23.80
N ARG A 343 3.53 -2.83 24.85
CA ARG A 343 2.48 -1.86 25.19
C ARG A 343 3.01 -0.83 26.18
N PRO A 344 2.72 0.47 25.97
CA PRO A 344 3.18 1.50 26.87
C PRO A 344 2.41 1.46 28.20
N ARG A 345 3.15 1.55 29.31
CA ARG A 345 2.63 1.63 30.68
C ARG A 345 3.16 2.88 31.40
N PRO A 346 2.31 3.55 32.19
CA PRO A 346 2.72 4.68 33.01
C PRO A 346 3.73 4.24 34.08
N THR A 347 4.74 5.07 34.33
CA THR A 347 5.77 4.80 35.35
C THR A 347 5.50 5.48 36.69
N GLY A 348 4.55 6.42 36.76
CA GLY A 348 4.33 7.30 37.90
C GLY A 348 5.37 8.43 38.04
N ARG A 349 6.30 8.57 37.08
CA ARG A 349 7.28 9.65 37.03
C ARG A 349 6.79 10.75 36.09
N PHE A 350 6.76 11.97 36.59
CA PHE A 350 6.25 13.14 35.86
C PHE A 350 7.37 14.12 35.53
N GLU A 351 7.25 14.76 34.37
CA GLU A 351 8.07 15.87 33.90
C GLU A 351 7.14 17.03 33.54
N ALA A 352 7.60 18.26 33.77
CA ALA A 352 6.92 19.47 33.30
C ALA A 352 7.62 20.00 32.06
N LEU A 353 6.86 20.23 31.00
CA LEU A 353 7.30 20.87 29.76
C LEU A 353 6.57 22.19 29.60
N THR A 354 7.12 23.11 28.80
CA THR A 354 6.43 24.36 28.45
C THR A 354 5.79 24.22 27.08
N ALA A 355 4.50 24.58 26.97
CA ALA A 355 3.78 24.65 25.70
C ALA A 355 2.69 25.73 25.77
N ASP A 356 2.67 26.65 24.81
CA ASP A 356 1.61 27.63 24.64
C ASP A 356 0.36 27.01 23.98
N THR A 357 0.60 26.06 23.07
CA THR A 357 -0.46 25.33 22.35
C THR A 357 -0.16 23.83 22.33
N VAL A 358 -1.19 23.02 22.58
CA VAL A 358 -1.17 21.56 22.37
C VAL A 358 -2.00 21.21 21.15
N ILE A 359 -1.38 20.58 20.16
CA ILE A 359 -2.02 20.09 18.94
C ILE A 359 -2.32 18.59 19.09
N MET A 360 -3.59 18.22 19.06
CA MET A 360 -4.05 16.85 19.20
C MET A 360 -4.03 16.12 17.86
N ALA A 361 -3.17 15.10 17.73
CA ALA A 361 -2.96 14.30 16.52
C ALA A 361 -3.11 12.78 16.81
N LEU A 362 -4.21 12.42 17.49
CA LEU A 362 -4.44 11.07 18.03
C LEU A 362 -5.15 10.09 17.08
N GLY A 363 -5.21 10.46 15.79
CA GLY A 363 -5.90 9.70 14.75
C GLY A 363 -7.29 10.25 14.45
N GLN A 364 -7.98 9.59 13.52
CA GLN A 364 -9.26 10.05 12.98
C GLN A 364 -10.33 8.96 13.02
N GLU A 365 -11.59 9.39 13.06
CA GLU A 365 -12.81 8.58 13.06
C GLU A 365 -13.71 8.95 11.89
N THR A 366 -14.56 8.00 11.52
CA THR A 366 -15.47 8.09 10.38
C THR A 366 -16.82 8.57 10.87
N GLU A 367 -17.41 9.52 10.15
CA GLU A 367 -18.79 9.94 10.42
C GLU A 367 -19.75 9.02 9.67
N SER A 368 -20.19 7.94 10.30
CA SER A 368 -21.00 6.90 9.64
C SER A 368 -22.51 7.01 9.91
N ALA A 369 -22.96 8.04 10.62
CA ALA A 369 -24.34 8.19 11.08
C ALA A 369 -25.37 8.20 9.94
N PHE A 370 -25.07 8.86 8.82
CA PHE A 370 -25.95 9.00 7.66
C PHE A 370 -26.22 7.68 6.89
N MET A 371 -25.48 6.61 7.21
CA MET A 371 -25.67 5.28 6.64
C MET A 371 -26.49 4.35 7.54
N ARG A 372 -26.82 4.76 8.77
CA ARG A 372 -27.49 3.89 9.75
C ARG A 372 -28.94 3.56 9.38
N SER A 373 -29.57 4.35 8.51
CA SER A 373 -30.90 4.08 7.96
C SER A 373 -30.90 2.93 6.95
N LEU A 374 -29.74 2.55 6.42
CA LEU A 374 -29.65 1.53 5.37
C LEU A 374 -29.69 0.11 5.93
N PRO A 375 -30.48 -0.79 5.32
CA PRO A 375 -30.58 -2.18 5.77
C PRO A 375 -29.27 -2.93 5.54
N GLY A 376 -28.82 -3.65 6.57
CA GLY A 376 -27.67 -4.56 6.48
C GLY A 376 -26.29 -3.89 6.56
N VAL A 377 -26.19 -2.57 6.70
CA VAL A 377 -24.88 -1.92 6.89
C VAL A 377 -24.37 -2.17 8.30
N GLU A 378 -23.18 -2.75 8.39
CA GLU A 378 -22.51 -3.04 9.66
C GLU A 378 -21.30 -2.11 9.85
N PHE A 379 -21.05 -1.76 11.12
CA PHE A 379 -19.95 -0.87 11.52
C PHE A 379 -19.06 -1.55 12.55
N ASP A 380 -17.77 -1.26 12.48
CA ASP A 380 -16.81 -1.61 13.51
C ASP A 380 -16.85 -0.66 14.70
N ARG A 381 -16.17 -1.05 15.79
CA ARG A 381 -16.12 -0.26 17.03
C ARG A 381 -15.52 1.13 16.83
N ASP A 382 -14.67 1.30 15.82
CA ASP A 382 -14.04 2.57 15.45
C ASP A 382 -14.84 3.39 14.43
N GLY A 383 -16.06 2.94 14.11
CA GLY A 383 -16.96 3.58 13.14
C GLY A 383 -16.77 3.14 11.70
N SER A 384 -15.75 2.34 11.38
CA SER A 384 -15.45 1.89 10.01
C SER A 384 -16.60 1.04 9.45
N VAL A 385 -16.89 1.20 8.16
CA VAL A 385 -17.95 0.43 7.49
C VAL A 385 -17.40 -0.92 7.03
N ARG A 386 -18.11 -2.00 7.37
CA ARG A 386 -17.78 -3.33 6.87
C ARG A 386 -18.24 -3.49 5.44
N VAL A 387 -17.34 -3.98 4.60
CA VAL A 387 -17.58 -4.19 3.17
C VAL A 387 -17.08 -5.57 2.73
N SER A 388 -17.67 -6.06 1.64
CA SER A 388 -17.23 -7.27 0.96
C SER A 388 -15.89 -7.06 0.23
N PRO A 389 -15.28 -8.13 -0.32
CA PRO A 389 -14.13 -7.99 -1.21
C PRO A 389 -14.40 -7.13 -2.45
N THR A 390 -15.66 -6.91 -2.86
CA THR A 390 -16.06 -6.02 -3.96
C THR A 390 -16.39 -4.60 -3.47
N LEU A 391 -16.06 -4.28 -2.22
CA LEU A 391 -16.37 -3.01 -1.56
C LEU A 391 -17.87 -2.72 -1.38
N MET A 392 -18.73 -3.72 -1.61
CA MET A 392 -20.17 -3.58 -1.38
C MET A 392 -20.46 -3.68 0.11
N THR A 393 -21.31 -2.78 0.62
CA THR A 393 -21.85 -2.86 1.99
C THR A 393 -22.90 -3.97 2.06
N GLY A 394 -23.48 -4.22 3.24
CA GLY A 394 -24.63 -5.12 3.34
C GLY A 394 -25.92 -4.58 2.70
N CYS A 395 -25.96 -3.29 2.32
CA CYS A 395 -27.05 -2.73 1.54
C CYS A 395 -26.78 -2.87 0.03
N SER A 396 -27.70 -3.52 -0.70
CA SER A 396 -27.55 -3.80 -2.12
C SER A 396 -27.44 -2.51 -2.97
N GLY A 397 -26.44 -2.47 -3.84
CA GLY A 397 -26.13 -1.31 -4.68
C GLY A 397 -25.49 -0.14 -3.94
N VAL A 398 -25.08 -0.33 -2.67
CA VAL A 398 -24.32 0.65 -1.89
C VAL A 398 -22.94 0.10 -1.59
N PHE A 399 -21.92 0.85 -1.99
CA PHE A 399 -20.51 0.52 -1.86
C PHE A 399 -19.81 1.56 -0.97
N ALA A 400 -18.72 1.18 -0.30
CA ALA A 400 -17.94 2.10 0.51
C ALA A 400 -16.42 1.84 0.36
N GLY A 401 -15.61 2.90 0.43
CA GLY A 401 -14.17 2.80 0.19
C GLY A 401 -13.38 4.01 0.71
N GLY A 402 -12.07 3.99 0.48
CA GLY A 402 -11.14 4.93 1.12
C GLY A 402 -11.07 4.75 2.65
N ASP A 403 -10.73 5.82 3.37
CA ASP A 403 -10.41 5.77 4.81
C ASP A 403 -11.57 5.39 5.73
N MET A 404 -12.79 5.23 5.18
CA MET A 404 -13.97 4.84 5.94
C MET A 404 -14.19 3.34 6.10
N VAL A 405 -13.39 2.53 5.41
CA VAL A 405 -13.36 1.07 5.57
C VAL A 405 -12.05 0.65 6.25
N PRO A 406 -11.95 -0.57 6.80
CA PRO A 406 -10.71 -1.06 7.41
C PRO A 406 -9.57 -1.18 6.37
N CYS A 407 -8.75 -0.14 6.25
CA CYS A 407 -7.59 -0.12 5.36
C CYS A 407 -6.49 0.83 5.85
N GLU A 408 -5.34 0.77 5.19
CA GLU A 408 -4.31 1.79 5.31
C GLU A 408 -4.84 3.12 4.75
N ARG A 409 -4.59 4.22 5.47
CA ARG A 409 -5.13 5.55 5.16
C ARG A 409 -4.12 6.37 4.36
N THR A 410 -3.93 5.97 3.11
CA THR A 410 -3.04 6.65 2.16
C THR A 410 -3.80 7.06 0.92
N VAL A 411 -3.34 8.12 0.25
CA VAL A 411 -3.94 8.59 -1.01
C VAL A 411 -4.00 7.45 -2.03
N THR A 412 -2.92 6.68 -2.16
CA THR A 412 -2.79 5.56 -3.10
C THR A 412 -3.80 4.44 -2.84
N VAL A 413 -4.04 4.09 -1.57
CA VAL A 413 -5.08 3.10 -1.20
C VAL A 413 -6.47 3.65 -1.50
N GLY A 414 -6.72 4.92 -1.18
CA GLY A 414 -7.97 5.60 -1.52
C GLY A 414 -8.27 5.53 -3.01
N VAL A 415 -7.29 5.86 -3.87
CA VAL A 415 -7.40 5.79 -5.33
C VAL A 415 -7.66 4.37 -5.81
N GLY A 416 -6.94 3.38 -5.26
CA GLY A 416 -7.18 1.96 -5.55
C GLY A 416 -8.59 1.49 -5.17
N HIS A 417 -9.10 1.92 -4.01
CA HIS A 417 -10.48 1.66 -3.61
C HIS A 417 -11.50 2.31 -4.56
N GLY A 418 -11.25 3.53 -5.03
CA GLY A 418 -12.13 4.20 -6.00
C GLY A 418 -12.22 3.43 -7.32
N LYS A 419 -11.07 3.02 -7.88
CA LYS A 419 -11.00 2.18 -9.08
C LYS A 419 -11.73 0.86 -8.90
N LYS A 420 -11.45 0.16 -7.80
CA LYS A 420 -12.07 -1.12 -7.49
C LYS A 420 -13.58 -1.00 -7.35
N ALA A 421 -14.05 0.00 -6.61
CA ALA A 421 -15.46 0.26 -6.45
C ALA A 421 -16.15 0.57 -7.79
N ALA A 422 -15.52 1.37 -8.66
CA ALA A 422 -16.07 1.66 -9.98
C ALA A 422 -16.28 0.40 -10.82
N HIS A 423 -15.30 -0.52 -10.85
CA HIS A 423 -15.44 -1.80 -11.55
C HIS A 423 -16.51 -2.70 -10.93
N SER A 424 -16.56 -2.80 -9.61
CA SER A 424 -17.57 -3.62 -8.93
C SER A 424 -18.99 -3.05 -9.07
N ILE A 425 -19.15 -1.73 -9.05
CA ILE A 425 -20.43 -1.04 -9.33
C ILE A 425 -20.87 -1.32 -10.76
N ASP A 426 -19.98 -1.16 -11.73
CA ASP A 426 -20.29 -1.40 -13.13
C ASP A 426 -20.67 -2.86 -13.39
N ALA A 427 -19.94 -3.82 -12.81
CA ALA A 427 -20.29 -5.24 -12.88
C ALA A 427 -21.68 -5.51 -12.27
N TRP A 428 -21.96 -4.94 -11.09
CA TRP A 428 -23.24 -5.07 -10.41
C TRP A 428 -24.39 -4.48 -11.24
N LEU A 429 -24.22 -3.29 -11.82
CA LEU A 429 -25.21 -2.63 -12.68
C LEU A 429 -25.50 -3.42 -13.96
N ARG A 430 -24.51 -4.15 -14.48
CA ARG A 430 -24.66 -5.06 -15.63
C ARG A 430 -25.24 -6.43 -15.27
N GLY A 431 -25.50 -6.70 -13.99
CA GLY A 431 -25.95 -8.01 -13.52
C GLY A 431 -24.88 -9.11 -13.62
N ALA A 432 -23.61 -8.73 -13.79
CA ALA A 432 -22.49 -9.65 -13.82
C ALA A 432 -21.96 -9.85 -12.39
N SER A 433 -21.97 -11.09 -11.88
CA SER A 433 -21.17 -11.42 -10.70
C SER A 433 -19.70 -11.39 -11.09
N GLU A 434 -18.90 -10.51 -10.47
CA GLU A 434 -17.48 -10.43 -10.71
C GLU A 434 -16.83 -11.79 -10.39
N ALA A 435 -16.27 -12.46 -11.42
CA ALA A 435 -15.49 -13.66 -11.18
C ALA A 435 -14.30 -13.28 -10.31
N PRO A 436 -13.97 -14.04 -9.25
CA PRO A 436 -12.78 -13.74 -8.46
C PRO A 436 -11.57 -13.66 -9.39
N PRO A 437 -10.60 -12.77 -9.13
CA PRO A 437 -9.35 -12.76 -9.88
C PRO A 437 -8.84 -14.19 -9.91
N ARG A 438 -8.38 -14.67 -11.08
CA ARG A 438 -7.86 -16.03 -11.23
C ARG A 438 -6.77 -16.23 -10.19
N SER A 439 -7.13 -16.82 -9.05
CA SER A 439 -6.16 -17.30 -8.10
C SER A 439 -5.44 -18.41 -8.84
N ILE A 440 -4.13 -18.26 -8.99
CA ILE A 440 -3.29 -19.40 -9.30
C ILE A 440 -3.50 -20.35 -8.12
N ARG A 441 -4.40 -21.32 -8.30
CA ARG A 441 -4.54 -22.44 -7.37
C ARG A 441 -3.22 -23.16 -7.43
N TRP A 442 -2.35 -22.88 -6.46
CA TRP A 442 -1.27 -23.78 -6.14
C TRP A 442 -1.91 -25.14 -5.86
N PRO A 443 -1.48 -26.23 -6.51
CA PRO A 443 -1.86 -27.55 -6.05
C PRO A 443 -1.45 -27.63 -4.58
N SER A 444 -2.41 -27.93 -3.71
CA SER A 444 -2.17 -28.20 -2.30
C SER A 444 -0.96 -29.10 -2.21
N SER A 445 0.04 -28.71 -1.42
CA SER A 445 1.29 -29.44 -1.18
C SER A 445 1.03 -30.94 -1.15
N ALA A 446 1.26 -31.60 -2.29
CA ALA A 446 1.53 -33.02 -2.28
C ALA A 446 2.79 -33.12 -1.44
N SER A 447 2.67 -33.76 -0.29
CA SER A 447 3.73 -34.00 0.66
C SER A 447 4.89 -34.70 -0.04
N TYR A 448 5.82 -33.91 -0.58
CA TYR A 448 7.14 -34.39 -0.96
C TYR A 448 7.98 -34.33 0.31
N THR A 449 8.07 -35.47 1.00
CA THR A 449 9.14 -35.71 1.96
C THR A 449 10.46 -35.58 1.20
N CYS A 450 11.14 -34.45 1.40
CA CYS A 450 12.51 -34.28 0.97
C CYS A 450 13.39 -35.22 1.80
N GLY A 451 13.68 -36.41 1.28
CA GLY A 451 14.61 -37.37 1.86
C GLY A 451 16.07 -36.97 1.67
N ILE A 452 16.41 -35.72 2.01
CA ILE A 452 17.81 -35.29 2.16
C ILE A 452 18.05 -35.19 3.66
N SER A 453 18.67 -36.23 4.22
CA SER A 453 19.23 -36.17 5.56
C SER A 453 20.32 -35.11 5.59
N ALA A 454 20.02 -33.93 6.12
CA ALA A 454 21.02 -32.96 6.50
C ALA A 454 21.80 -33.52 7.70
N THR A 455 22.90 -34.21 7.45
CA THR A 455 23.99 -34.29 8.44
C THR A 455 24.48 -32.86 8.66
N ARG A 456 24.11 -32.27 9.80
CA ARG A 456 24.70 -31.02 10.31
C ARG A 456 26.21 -31.21 10.36
N PRO A 457 27.03 -30.30 9.80
CA PRO A 457 28.43 -30.21 10.20
C PRO A 457 28.47 -29.69 11.64
N ASP A 458 29.26 -30.36 12.48
CA ASP A 458 29.43 -30.03 13.89
C ASP A 458 29.90 -28.59 14.09
N ALA A 459 29.19 -27.88 14.97
CA ALA A 459 29.58 -26.58 15.50
C ALA A 459 30.69 -26.77 16.54
N ASN A 460 31.93 -27.00 16.08
CA ASN A 460 33.15 -26.72 16.85
C ASN A 460 34.39 -26.84 15.96
N SER A 461 34.80 -25.72 15.36
CA SER A 461 36.14 -25.54 14.80
C SER A 461 36.42 -24.04 14.66
N PRO A 462 37.44 -23.49 15.34
CA PRO A 462 37.84 -22.10 15.18
C PRO A 462 38.84 -21.99 14.02
N ASN A 463 38.61 -21.08 13.08
CA ASN A 463 39.68 -20.28 12.45
C ASN A 463 39.12 -19.27 11.43
N SER A 464 39.23 -17.99 11.83
CA SER A 464 39.72 -16.84 11.05
C SER A 464 39.81 -16.96 9.52
N LEU A 465 39.08 -16.07 8.83
CA LEU A 465 39.39 -15.63 7.47
C LEU A 465 39.96 -14.20 7.53
N PRO A 466 41.10 -13.89 6.88
CA PRO A 466 41.54 -12.52 6.68
C PRO A 466 41.01 -11.92 5.37
N ASP A 467 40.91 -10.60 5.38
CA ASP A 467 40.46 -9.70 4.30
C ASP A 467 41.39 -9.63 3.08
N ASN A 468 40.79 -9.13 1.98
CA ASN A 468 41.36 -8.49 0.79
C ASN A 468 41.95 -9.36 -0.35
N ALA A 469 41.30 -9.30 -1.53
CA ALA A 469 41.79 -8.56 -2.71
C ALA A 469 41.10 -9.03 -4.01
N SER A 470 40.88 -8.08 -4.93
CA SER A 470 40.11 -8.17 -6.18
C SER A 470 40.90 -8.77 -7.38
N PRO A 471 40.44 -8.65 -8.65
CA PRO A 471 39.90 -9.73 -9.46
C PRO A 471 40.83 -10.16 -10.62
N GLY A 472 40.77 -11.43 -11.03
CA GLY A 472 41.62 -11.93 -12.12
C GLY A 472 41.11 -13.21 -12.78
N SER A 473 40.53 -13.03 -13.97
CA SER A 473 40.63 -13.91 -15.14
C SER A 473 40.48 -15.45 -15.02
N THR A 474 39.59 -15.93 -15.89
CA THR A 474 39.72 -17.10 -16.78
C THR A 474 39.36 -18.52 -16.30
N ARG A 475 38.36 -19.03 -17.04
CA ARG A 475 38.25 -20.34 -17.73
C ARG A 475 37.73 -21.54 -16.95
N LEU A 476 36.49 -21.86 -17.34
CA LEU A 476 35.90 -23.20 -17.43
C LEU A 476 36.87 -24.27 -17.93
N SER A 477 36.96 -25.39 -17.21
CA SER A 477 37.02 -26.72 -17.84
C SER A 477 36.47 -27.77 -16.88
N ALA A 478 35.32 -28.34 -17.26
CA ALA A 478 34.76 -29.53 -16.65
C ALA A 478 35.53 -30.77 -17.12
N ALA A 479 35.89 -31.66 -16.20
CA ALA A 479 36.38 -33.00 -16.53
C ALA A 479 35.72 -34.01 -15.58
N CYS A 480 34.63 -34.61 -16.04
CA CYS A 480 34.10 -35.87 -15.50
C CYS A 480 35.14 -36.98 -15.71
N ARG A 481 35.45 -37.74 -14.65
CA ARG A 481 35.96 -39.11 -14.78
C ARG A 481 35.08 -40.06 -13.98
N THR A 482 34.50 -40.99 -14.72
CA THR A 482 33.77 -42.18 -14.30
C THR A 482 34.72 -43.31 -13.89
N GLY A 483 34.37 -44.08 -12.86
CA GLY A 483 35.03 -45.35 -12.53
C GLY A 483 34.37 -46.08 -11.35
N PRO A 484 33.87 -47.32 -11.51
CA PRO A 484 33.02 -48.00 -10.51
C PRO A 484 33.78 -49.07 -9.72
N ARG A 485 33.45 -49.29 -8.43
CA ARG A 485 33.68 -50.58 -7.73
C ARG A 485 32.62 -50.87 -6.65
N ARG A 486 31.93 -52.01 -6.82
CA ARG A 486 31.30 -52.84 -5.76
C ARG A 486 32.44 -53.50 -4.93
N SER A 487 32.36 -54.01 -3.69
CA SER A 487 31.32 -54.67 -2.87
C SER A 487 31.86 -55.00 -1.45
N ARG A 488 31.00 -54.90 -0.41
CA ARG A 488 30.83 -55.80 0.79
C ARG A 488 31.97 -55.95 1.85
N PRO A 489 31.73 -56.54 3.07
CA PRO A 489 31.03 -55.96 4.25
C PRO A 489 31.77 -56.25 5.60
N ALA A 490 31.10 -55.97 6.75
CA ALA A 490 31.26 -56.54 8.11
C ALA A 490 31.63 -55.55 9.24
N GLY A 491 30.98 -55.71 10.40
CA GLY A 491 31.41 -55.07 11.65
C GLY A 491 30.29 -54.75 12.65
N VAL A 492 29.90 -55.74 13.45
CA VAL A 492 28.96 -55.67 14.59
C VAL A 492 29.56 -54.86 15.76
N CYS A 493 28.77 -54.04 16.47
CA CYS A 493 28.73 -54.05 17.95
C CYS A 493 27.66 -53.14 18.61
N ARG A 494 26.76 -53.83 19.31
CA ARG A 494 26.11 -53.56 20.62
C ARG A 494 25.23 -52.31 20.84
N ALA A 495 23.96 -52.63 21.07
CA ALA A 495 22.98 -51.84 21.79
C ALA A 495 23.20 -51.85 23.31
N ALA A 496 22.86 -50.74 23.97
CA ALA A 496 22.43 -50.70 25.37
C ALA A 496 21.24 -49.73 25.50
N THR A 497 20.27 -50.18 26.28
CA THR A 497 18.90 -49.74 26.56
C THR A 497 18.75 -48.43 27.34
N ALA A 498 17.64 -47.70 27.11
CA ALA A 498 16.64 -47.25 28.10
C ALA A 498 15.68 -46.23 27.42
N SER A 499 14.44 -46.59 27.08
CA SER A 499 13.21 -46.51 27.90
C SER A 499 12.81 -45.09 28.32
N SER A 500 11.82 -44.51 27.65
CA SER A 500 10.43 -44.43 28.15
C SER A 500 9.61 -43.43 27.32
N ALA A 501 8.51 -43.95 26.77
CA ALA A 501 7.43 -43.19 26.17
C ALA A 501 6.15 -43.69 26.84
N THR A 502 5.28 -42.78 27.28
CA THR A 502 3.86 -43.11 27.43
C THR A 502 3.02 -41.88 27.16
N ALA A 503 2.09 -42.05 26.23
CA ALA A 503 1.06 -41.11 25.84
C ALA A 503 -0.26 -41.40 26.59
N ALA A 504 -1.17 -40.44 26.43
CA ALA A 504 -2.63 -40.52 26.54
C ALA A 504 -3.26 -40.49 27.94
N LEU A 505 -4.15 -39.52 28.17
CA LEU A 505 -5.61 -39.75 28.19
C LEU A 505 -6.38 -38.44 28.47
N ALA A 506 -7.46 -38.25 27.70
CA ALA A 506 -8.54 -37.30 28.01
C ALA A 506 -9.33 -37.77 29.26
N PRO A 507 -10.16 -36.90 29.86
CA PRO A 507 -11.60 -37.14 29.73
C PRO A 507 -12.48 -35.88 29.65
N ALA A 508 -13.69 -36.09 29.11
CA ALA A 508 -14.83 -35.20 29.22
C ALA A 508 -15.73 -35.59 30.40
N ARG A 509 -16.25 -34.61 31.17
CA ARG A 509 -17.68 -34.37 31.49
C ARG A 509 -17.92 -33.58 32.79
N ARG A 510 -18.68 -32.49 32.62
CA ARG A 510 -19.87 -31.99 33.38
C ARG A 510 -19.79 -31.53 34.86
N THR A 511 -20.60 -30.48 35.07
CA THR A 511 -21.24 -29.92 36.30
C THR A 511 -20.31 -29.18 37.27
N ARG A 512 -20.59 -27.96 37.73
CA ARG A 512 -21.83 -27.18 37.91
C ARG A 512 -21.66 -25.74 37.45
#